data_AF-A0A2S8PDD9-F1
#
_entry.id   AF-A0A2S8PDD9-F1
#
_cell.length_a   1.000
_cell.length_b   1.000
_cell.length_c   1.000
_cell.angle_alpha   90.00
_cell.angle_beta   90.00
_cell.angle_gamma   90.00
#
_symmetry.space_group_name_H-M   'P 1'
#
loop_
_entity.id
_entity.type
_entity.pdbx_description
1 polymer ?
#
loop_
_entity_poly.entity_id
_entity_poly.type
_entity_poly.pdbx_seq_one_letter_code
_entity_poly.pdbx_strand_id
1 'polypeptide(L)'
;MNHSEDLKDTIYSDLFSSAYSNWVDQAVQYYKEMNDKLRPVWSQTMKEHRKLQDDVYEVVYEDGTRVIVNYTPGEVTVDHHLVPGKNFIVVPKGGSA
;
A
#
# COMPACT_ATOMS: atom_id res chain seq x y z
N MET A 1 11.26 21.93 16.74
CA MET A 1 11.17 23.03 15.76
C MET A 1 11.53 22.46 14.40
N ASN A 2 10.68 22.67 13.40
CA ASN A 2 10.79 22.04 12.10
C ASN A 2 11.47 23.02 11.14
N HIS A 3 12.79 22.90 10.97
CA HIS A 3 13.65 23.86 10.24
C HIS A 3 13.54 23.78 8.71
N SER A 4 12.51 23.11 8.17
CA SER A 4 12.33 22.97 6.71
C SER A 4 11.92 24.26 6.01
N GLU A 5 11.36 25.24 6.73
CA GLU A 5 10.89 26.49 6.12
C GLU A 5 12.04 27.47 5.84
N ASP A 6 13.13 27.40 6.62
CA ASP A 6 14.26 28.34 6.56
C ASP A 6 15.14 28.16 5.30
N LEU A 7 14.98 27.06 4.56
CA LEU A 7 15.81 26.70 3.40
C LEU A 7 15.21 27.13 2.06
N LYS A 8 13.94 27.57 2.03
CA LYS A 8 13.19 27.84 0.79
C LYS A 8 13.77 28.97 -0.07
N ASP A 9 14.49 29.93 0.54
CA ASP A 9 15.02 31.13 -0.14
C ASP A 9 16.56 31.18 -0.21
N THR A 10 17.24 30.05 -0.06
CA THR A 10 18.71 29.97 -0.19
C THR A 10 19.12 29.07 -1.36
N ILE A 11 20.42 29.04 -1.69
CA ILE A 11 21.05 28.07 -2.62
C ILE A 11 20.81 26.58 -2.26
N TYR A 12 20.13 26.29 -1.14
CA TYR A 12 19.61 24.97 -0.77
C TYR A 12 18.20 24.68 -1.30
N SER A 13 17.54 25.62 -1.97
CA SER A 13 16.25 25.38 -2.64
C SER A 13 16.33 24.26 -3.68
N ASP A 14 17.50 24.11 -4.34
CA ASP A 14 17.81 22.99 -5.24
C ASP A 14 17.94 21.64 -4.51
N LEU A 15 18.35 21.64 -3.23
CA LEU A 15 18.39 20.44 -2.39
C LEU A 15 16.99 20.05 -1.88
N PHE A 16 16.10 21.04 -1.69
CA PHE A 16 14.70 20.81 -1.38
C PHE A 16 13.90 20.31 -2.60
N SER A 17 14.19 20.87 -3.78
CA SER A 17 13.56 20.47 -5.04
C SER A 17 14.05 19.09 -5.51
N SER A 18 15.32 18.75 -5.30
CA SER A 18 15.86 17.42 -5.67
C SER A 18 15.37 16.29 -4.78
N ALA A 19 15.00 16.55 -3.52
CA ALA A 19 14.21 15.59 -2.76
C ALA A 19 12.78 15.52 -3.32
N TYR A 20 12.10 16.65 -3.49
CA TYR A 20 10.72 16.68 -3.96
C TYR A 20 10.50 15.96 -5.30
N SER A 21 11.36 16.15 -6.31
CA SER A 21 11.24 15.47 -7.60
C SER A 21 11.31 13.94 -7.47
N ASN A 22 12.22 13.44 -6.63
CA ASN A 22 12.38 12.00 -6.38
C ASN A 22 11.16 11.40 -5.65
N TRP A 23 10.60 12.12 -4.67
CA TRP A 23 9.43 11.67 -3.94
C TRP A 23 8.16 11.68 -4.80
N VAL A 24 8.02 12.64 -5.73
CA VAL A 24 6.88 12.71 -6.64
C VAL A 24 6.83 11.50 -7.56
N ASP A 25 7.96 11.11 -8.16
CA ASP A 25 8.01 9.95 -9.06
C ASP A 25 7.64 8.65 -8.32
N GLN A 26 8.19 8.46 -7.11
CA GLN A 26 7.86 7.31 -6.26
C GLN A 26 6.38 7.30 -5.84
N ALA A 27 5.85 8.45 -5.45
CA ALA A 27 4.44 8.57 -5.06
C ALA A 27 3.50 8.27 -6.23
N VAL A 28 3.81 8.76 -7.44
CA VAL A 28 3.05 8.46 -8.66
C VAL A 28 3.11 6.97 -8.98
N GLN A 29 4.27 6.34 -8.84
CA GLN A 29 4.42 4.90 -9.04
C GLN A 29 3.55 4.11 -8.06
N TYR A 30 3.64 4.40 -6.76
CA TYR A 30 2.83 3.71 -5.75
C TYR A 30 1.34 3.95 -5.93
N TYR A 31 0.93 5.17 -6.27
CA TYR A 31 -0.47 5.48 -6.53
C TYR A 31 -1.01 4.66 -7.70
N LYS A 32 -0.27 4.56 -8.81
CA LYS A 32 -0.65 3.74 -9.96
C LYS A 32 -0.76 2.27 -9.59
N GLU A 33 0.25 1.73 -8.89
CA GLU A 33 0.24 0.32 -8.46
C GLU A 33 -0.94 0.00 -7.55
N MET A 34 -1.19 0.84 -6.54
CA MET A 34 -2.32 0.68 -5.64
C MET A 34 -3.65 0.80 -6.37
N ASN A 35 -3.79 1.78 -7.26
CA ASN A 35 -4.99 1.95 -8.05
C ASN A 35 -5.25 0.73 -8.94
N ASP A 36 -4.23 0.22 -9.65
CA ASP A 36 -4.39 -0.94 -10.52
C ASP A 36 -4.82 -2.19 -9.74
N LYS A 37 -4.26 -2.40 -8.55
CA LYS A 37 -4.59 -3.54 -7.68
C LYS A 37 -5.95 -3.40 -6.99
N LEU A 38 -6.28 -2.21 -6.48
CA LEU A 38 -7.45 -1.98 -5.61
C LEU A 38 -8.67 -1.43 -6.34
N ARG A 39 -8.54 -0.98 -7.59
CA ARG A 39 -9.67 -0.50 -8.40
C ARG A 39 -10.87 -1.44 -8.41
N PRO A 40 -10.72 -2.78 -8.47
CA PRO A 40 -11.88 -3.68 -8.45
C PRO A 40 -12.74 -3.58 -7.18
N VAL A 41 -12.13 -3.26 -6.04
CA VAL A 41 -12.80 -3.24 -4.73
C VAL A 41 -13.15 -1.84 -4.22
N TRP A 42 -12.74 -0.80 -4.95
CA TRP A 42 -12.89 0.60 -4.53
C TRP A 42 -14.34 1.00 -4.21
N SER A 43 -15.29 0.55 -5.04
CA SER A 43 -16.71 0.86 -4.89
C SER A 43 -17.49 -0.21 -4.15
N GLN A 44 -16.82 -1.21 -3.57
CA GLN A 44 -17.45 -2.37 -2.96
C GLN A 44 -17.56 -2.23 -1.45
N THR A 45 -18.66 -2.74 -0.89
CA THR A 45 -18.83 -2.81 0.56
C THR A 45 -17.83 -3.79 1.19
N MET A 46 -17.12 -3.35 2.24
CA MET A 46 -16.36 -4.25 3.10
C MET A 46 -17.34 -5.04 3.97
N LYS A 47 -17.44 -6.36 3.77
CA LYS A 47 -18.28 -7.22 4.62
C LYS A 47 -17.59 -7.62 5.91
N GLU A 48 -16.28 -7.74 5.89
CA GLU A 48 -15.51 -8.25 7.03
C GLU A 48 -14.12 -7.61 7.07
N HIS A 49 -13.61 -7.39 8.28
CA HIS A 49 -12.22 -7.07 8.56
C HIS A 49 -11.78 -7.92 9.75
N ARG A 50 -10.76 -8.77 9.56
CA ARG A 50 -10.29 -9.70 10.59
C ARG A 50 -8.78 -9.76 10.67
N LYS A 51 -8.28 -10.06 11.86
CA LYS A 51 -6.87 -10.38 12.11
C LYS A 51 -6.64 -11.86 11.79
N LEU A 52 -5.65 -12.16 10.96
CA LEU A 52 -5.26 -13.54 10.64
C LEU A 52 -4.15 -14.04 11.57
N GLN A 53 -3.17 -13.17 11.84
CA GLN A 53 -2.06 -13.38 12.77
C GLN A 53 -1.57 -12.01 13.26
N ASP A 54 -0.57 -11.97 14.14
CA ASP A 54 0.06 -10.71 14.54
C ASP A 54 0.56 -9.95 13.31
N ASP A 55 0.13 -8.69 13.21
CA ASP A 55 0.45 -7.78 12.11
C ASP A 55 0.05 -8.24 10.71
N VAL A 56 -0.88 -9.18 10.58
CA VAL A 56 -1.48 -9.58 9.29
C VAL A 56 -2.99 -9.57 9.37
N TYR A 57 -3.60 -8.83 8.45
CA TYR A 57 -5.04 -8.55 8.46
C TYR A 57 -5.63 -8.84 7.09
N GLU A 58 -6.93 -9.09 7.11
CA GLU A 58 -7.72 -9.37 5.93
C GLU A 58 -9.00 -8.53 5.92
N VAL A 59 -9.30 -7.98 4.74
CA VAL A 59 -10.58 -7.39 4.40
C VAL A 59 -11.28 -8.25 3.36
N VAL A 60 -12.56 -8.56 3.57
CA VAL A 60 -13.40 -9.26 2.60
C VAL A 60 -14.44 -8.29 2.03
N TYR A 61 -14.46 -8.15 0.72
CA TYR A 61 -15.38 -7.31 -0.02
C TYR A 61 -16.63 -8.06 -0.47
N GLU A 62 -17.63 -7.33 -0.96
CA GLU A 62 -18.96 -7.88 -1.16
C GLU A 62 -19.05 -8.96 -2.24
N ASP A 63 -18.22 -8.85 -3.27
CA ASP A 63 -18.07 -9.84 -4.34
C ASP A 63 -17.31 -11.10 -3.90
N GLY A 64 -16.66 -11.08 -2.73
CA GLY A 64 -15.82 -12.14 -2.20
C GLY A 64 -14.31 -11.94 -2.42
N THR A 65 -13.89 -10.82 -3.00
CA THR A 65 -12.48 -10.43 -3.10
C THR A 65 -11.92 -10.18 -1.71
N ARG A 66 -10.68 -10.63 -1.50
CA ARG A 66 -9.96 -10.50 -0.23
C ARG A 66 -8.74 -9.61 -0.44
N VAL A 67 -8.52 -8.67 0.47
CA VAL A 67 -7.26 -7.92 0.54
C VAL A 67 -6.54 -8.35 1.81
N ILE A 68 -5.34 -8.89 1.65
CA ILE A 68 -4.51 -9.36 2.76
C ILE A 68 -3.32 -8.42 2.89
N VAL A 69 -3.16 -7.82 4.06
CA VAL A 69 -2.11 -6.84 4.35
C VAL A 69 -1.16 -7.43 5.39
N ASN A 70 0.13 -7.43 5.08
CA ASN A 70 1.20 -7.87 5.95
C ASN A 70 2.04 -6.67 6.43
N TYR A 71 1.90 -6.31 7.69
CA TYR A 71 2.67 -5.23 8.32
C TYR A 71 4.00 -5.69 8.90
N THR A 72 4.26 -7.01 8.95
CA THR A 72 5.54 -7.55 9.40
C THR A 72 6.65 -7.25 8.37
N PRO A 73 7.94 -7.23 8.77
CA PRO A 73 9.04 -7.05 7.83
C PRO A 73 9.32 -8.29 6.96
N GLY A 74 8.86 -9.48 7.37
CA GLY A 74 9.08 -10.73 6.65
C GLY A 74 7.90 -11.09 5.75
N GLU A 75 8.13 -12.00 4.80
CA GLU A 75 7.03 -12.61 4.05
C GLU A 75 6.19 -13.54 4.93
N VAL A 76 4.90 -13.63 4.63
CA VAL A 76 3.96 -14.54 5.32
C VAL A 76 3.16 -15.31 4.27
N THR A 77 2.77 -16.54 4.58
CA THR A 77 1.89 -17.33 3.72
C THR A 77 0.50 -17.40 4.33
N VAL A 78 -0.51 -16.98 3.57
CA VAL A 78 -1.94 -17.04 3.94
C VAL A 78 -2.67 -17.79 2.85
N ASP A 79 -3.32 -18.91 3.18
CA ASP A 79 -4.10 -19.73 2.23
C ASP A 79 -3.38 -20.02 0.91
N HIS A 80 -2.10 -20.43 0.99
CA HIS A 80 -1.21 -20.67 -0.16
C HIS A 80 -0.79 -19.43 -0.96
N HIS A 81 -1.16 -18.22 -0.52
CA HIS A 81 -0.67 -16.97 -1.09
C HIS A 81 0.49 -16.41 -0.29
N LEU A 82 1.57 -16.05 -0.99
CA LEU A 82 2.70 -15.35 -0.41
C LEU A 82 2.40 -13.85 -0.35
N VAL A 83 2.46 -13.28 0.85
CA VAL A 83 2.27 -11.85 1.09
C VAL A 83 3.62 -11.25 1.50
N PRO A 84 4.26 -10.43 0.66
CA PRO A 84 5.54 -9.82 0.99
C PRO A 84 5.46 -8.95 2.25
N GLY A 85 6.57 -8.82 2.97
CA GLY A 85 6.67 -7.95 4.14
C GLY A 85 6.37 -6.48 3.80
N LYS A 86 5.67 -5.80 4.70
CA LYS A 86 5.20 -4.41 4.54
C LYS A 86 4.46 -4.17 3.21
N ASN A 87 3.70 -5.17 2.77
CA ASN A 87 2.99 -5.16 1.49
C ASN A 87 1.62 -5.81 1.63
N PHE A 88 0.85 -5.82 0.54
CA PHE A 88 -0.45 -6.43 0.45
C PHE A 88 -0.62 -7.21 -0.85
N ILE A 89 -1.59 -8.12 -0.85
CA ILE A 89 -2.07 -8.79 -2.05
C ILE A 89 -3.59 -8.67 -2.15
N VAL A 90 -4.09 -8.78 -3.37
CA VAL A 90 -5.53 -8.85 -3.67
C VAL A 90 -5.80 -10.24 -4.22
N VAL A 91 -6.73 -10.96 -3.60
CA VAL A 91 -7.16 -12.30 -4.00
C VAL A 91 -8.59 -12.19 -4.53
N PRO A 92 -8.82 -12.26 -5.85
CA PRO A 92 -10.16 -12.21 -6.43
C PRO A 92 -11.02 -13.38 -5.97
N LYS A 93 -12.34 -13.20 -6.04
CA LYS A 93 -13.31 -14.29 -5.84
C LYS A 93 -12.97 -15.46 -6.78
N GLY A 94 -12.71 -16.64 -6.21
CA GLY A 94 -12.52 -17.89 -6.97
C GLY A 94 -11.10 -18.44 -7.00
N GLY A 95 -10.13 -17.80 -6.34
CA GLY A 95 -8.81 -18.41 -6.06
C GLY A 95 -8.10 -18.95 -7.30
N SER A 96 -7.35 -18.07 -7.97
CA SER A 96 -6.43 -18.30 -9.11
C SER A 96 -6.98 -17.91 -10.49
N ALA A 97 -6.54 -16.75 -10.98
CA ALA A 97 -5.97 -16.54 -12.31
C ALA A 97 -5.23 -15.19 -12.32
#